data_AF-Q46C69-F1
#
_entry.id   AF-Q46C69-F1
#
_cell.length_a   1.000
_cell.length_b   1.000
_cell.length_c   1.000
_cell.angle_alpha   90.00
_cell.angle_beta   90.00
_cell.angle_gamma   90.00
#
_symmetry.space_group_name_H-M   'P 1'
#
loop_
_entity.id
_entity.type
_entity.pdbx_description
1 polymer ?
#
loop_
_entity_poly.entity_id
_entity_poly.type
_entity_poly.pdbx_seq_one_letter_code
_entity_poly.pdbx_strand_id
1 'polypeptide(L)'
;MRVTNRSLKGREGEIAVTAETLDDLWHLKYIIEKGDLVFSVTKRKADSASDKIRPEKVEKVKVRLGIRVDDLEFHKFANRLRLHGMIERGMDVGSYHTLNIEIGTNLSVIKEHWKNDQLQRIKDAEEASKRPKVVMVAIEEGDADIGFVHHYGIEIYSHIRQSSGKRETGLRNEFFREVVEQLRHAVPEEASIVIAGPGFTKEDFIKYFQETEPAMASKALIEDTSMIGMSGFQEVLRRGAVDRIMQESRIARESALMEDLIREISMDGKAAYGLGDVKNALNFGAVETLLVADETLREGREKGEDIDKLLREVEQAQGKVVVFSTAFEPGEKLHKLGGIAALLRFKVRG
;
A
#
# COMPACT_ATOMS: atom_id res chain seq x y z
N MET A 1 9.01 0.40 -6.05
CA MET A 1 10.08 1.18 -5.41
C MET A 1 11.41 0.79 -5.99
N ARG A 2 12.19 1.75 -6.52
CA ARG A 2 13.52 1.42 -7.02
C ARG A 2 14.57 1.69 -5.95
N VAL A 3 15.27 0.66 -5.51
CA VAL A 3 16.41 0.83 -4.60
C VAL A 3 17.64 1.26 -5.42
N THR A 4 18.18 2.44 -5.10
CA THR A 4 19.31 3.03 -5.83
C THR A 4 20.65 2.76 -5.15
N ASN A 5 20.66 2.53 -3.83
CA ASN A 5 21.86 2.13 -3.10
C ASN A 5 21.47 1.31 -1.86
N ARG A 6 22.27 0.28 -1.53
CA ARG A 6 22.20 -0.46 -0.26
C ARG A 6 23.60 -0.50 0.35
N SER A 7 23.87 0.37 1.31
CA SER A 7 25.16 0.47 2.00
C SER A 7 24.98 0.12 3.47
N LEU A 8 24.93 -1.18 3.77
CA LEU A 8 24.70 -1.72 5.11
C LEU A 8 25.95 -2.42 5.65
N LYS A 9 26.28 -2.16 6.90
CA LYS A 9 27.21 -2.96 7.71
C LYS A 9 26.38 -3.79 8.71
N GLY A 10 26.04 -5.02 8.33
CA GLY A 10 25.08 -5.82 9.08
C GLY A 10 23.66 -5.24 8.95
N ARG A 11 23.11 -4.71 10.04
CA ARG A 11 21.80 -4.05 10.07
C ARG A 11 21.88 -2.54 10.17
N GLU A 12 23.07 -1.96 10.14
CA GLU A 12 23.28 -0.52 10.30
C GLU A 12 23.64 0.10 8.96
N GLY A 13 23.13 1.29 8.67
CA GLY A 13 23.56 2.07 7.50
C GLY A 13 22.43 2.64 6.66
N GLU A 14 22.73 2.85 5.37
CA GLU A 14 21.92 3.62 4.44
C GLU A 14 21.24 2.72 3.40
N ILE A 15 19.96 2.97 3.17
CA ILE A 15 19.24 2.50 1.99
C ILE A 15 18.71 3.74 1.27
N ALA A 16 19.09 3.90 0.00
CA ALA A 16 18.59 4.96 -0.87
C ALA A 16 17.59 4.40 -1.87
N VAL A 17 16.47 5.11 -2.04
CA VAL A 17 15.36 4.69 -2.91
C VAL A 17 14.87 5.86 -3.76
N THR A 18 14.28 5.53 -4.91
CA THR A 18 13.42 6.43 -5.68
C THR A 18 11.98 5.92 -5.54
N ALA A 19 11.07 6.76 -5.07
CA ALA A 19 9.64 6.44 -5.10
C ALA A 19 9.14 6.61 -6.54
N GLU A 20 8.65 5.55 -7.18
CA GLU A 20 8.18 5.55 -8.57
C GLU A 20 6.64 5.52 -8.65
N THR A 21 5.97 5.14 -7.56
CA THR A 21 4.51 5.06 -7.47
C THR A 21 3.98 5.65 -6.15
N LEU A 22 2.66 5.83 -6.06
CA LEU A 22 1.99 6.19 -4.80
C LEU A 22 2.16 5.08 -3.74
N ASP A 23 2.16 3.81 -4.16
CA ASP A 23 2.43 2.67 -3.28
C ASP A 23 3.80 2.79 -2.59
N ASP A 24 4.81 3.29 -3.30
CA ASP A 24 6.15 3.47 -2.72
C ASP A 24 6.16 4.51 -1.61
N LEU A 25 5.42 5.61 -1.78
CA LEU A 25 5.25 6.63 -0.73
C LEU A 25 4.51 6.06 0.48
N TRP A 26 3.52 5.20 0.25
CA TRP A 26 2.84 4.46 1.31
C TRP A 26 3.78 3.48 2.03
N HIS A 27 4.64 2.75 1.31
CA HIS A 27 5.64 1.89 1.97
C HIS A 27 6.60 2.70 2.83
N LEU A 28 7.08 3.83 2.31
CA LEU A 28 7.98 4.74 3.04
C LEU A 28 7.38 5.25 4.34
N LYS A 29 6.07 5.52 4.39
CA LYS A 29 5.35 5.89 5.63
C LYS A 29 5.60 4.92 6.78
N TYR A 30 5.66 3.61 6.50
CA TYR A 30 5.86 2.58 7.54
C TYR A 30 7.31 2.10 7.68
N ILE A 31 8.21 2.54 6.80
CA ILE A 31 9.65 2.27 6.90
C ILE A 31 10.34 3.34 7.74
N ILE A 32 9.95 4.61 7.54
CA ILE A 32 10.55 5.76 8.21
C ILE A 32 9.88 5.94 9.57
N GLU A 33 10.71 6.08 10.59
CA GLU A 33 10.31 6.26 11.98
C GLU A 33 10.86 7.58 12.52
N LYS A 34 10.23 8.09 13.58
CA LYS A 34 10.76 9.24 14.32
C LYS A 34 12.17 8.93 14.81
N GLY A 35 13.10 9.87 14.62
CA GLY A 35 14.50 9.73 14.96
C GLY A 35 15.38 9.16 13.84
N ASP A 36 14.82 8.73 12.71
CA ASP A 36 15.63 8.39 11.54
C ASP A 36 16.30 9.62 10.93
N LEU A 37 17.49 9.43 10.35
CA LEU A 37 18.13 10.45 9.53
C LEU A 37 17.82 10.20 8.06
N VAL A 38 17.16 11.16 7.41
CA VAL A 38 16.79 11.06 5.99
C VAL A 38 17.45 12.15 5.17
N PHE A 39 17.82 11.85 3.93
CA PHE A 39 18.37 12.83 2.99
C PHE A 39 17.55 12.90 1.71
N SER A 40 17.29 14.13 1.26
CA SER A 40 16.74 14.38 -0.08
C SER A 40 17.16 15.75 -0.60
N VAL A 41 16.94 15.97 -1.90
CA VAL A 41 17.14 17.27 -2.55
C VAL A 41 15.85 18.08 -2.39
N THR A 42 15.98 19.29 -1.87
CA THR A 42 14.88 20.24 -1.67
C THR A 42 15.28 21.63 -2.16
N LYS A 43 14.34 22.55 -2.16
CA LYS A 43 14.57 23.97 -2.45
C LYS A 43 14.52 24.76 -1.16
N ARG A 44 15.47 25.68 -0.97
CA ARG A 44 15.52 26.56 0.20
C ARG A 44 15.91 27.98 -0.21
N LYS A 45 15.44 28.98 0.52
CA LYS A 45 15.79 30.38 0.27
C LYS A 45 17.24 30.58 0.72
N ALA A 46 18.07 31.20 -0.13
CA ALA A 46 19.42 31.58 0.29
C ALA A 46 19.34 32.82 1.20
N ASP A 47 20.19 32.92 2.21
CA ASP A 47 20.23 34.13 3.02
C ASP A 47 20.60 35.34 2.14
N SER A 48 19.73 36.34 2.11
CA SER A 48 20.05 37.64 1.54
C SER A 48 20.80 38.47 2.57
N ALA A 49 21.93 39.06 2.21
CA ALA A 49 22.64 40.01 3.06
C ALA A 49 21.66 41.11 3.56
N SER A 50 21.69 41.37 4.86
CA SER A 50 20.75 42.24 5.59
C SER A 50 20.83 43.73 5.22
N ASP A 51 21.79 44.13 4.38
CA ASP A 51 22.12 45.54 4.13
C ASP A 51 21.31 46.19 2.98
N LYS A 52 20.22 45.57 2.50
CA LYS A 52 19.36 46.17 1.48
C LYS A 52 18.03 46.67 2.07
N ILE A 53 17.78 47.97 1.93
CA ILE A 53 16.55 48.68 2.37
C ILE A 53 15.28 48.16 1.67
N ARG A 54 15.41 47.48 0.52
CA ARG A 54 14.28 46.95 -0.25
C ARG A 54 14.38 45.41 -0.34
N PRO A 55 13.35 44.65 0.08
CA PRO A 55 13.36 43.19 -0.03
C PRO A 55 13.30 42.78 -1.50
N GLU A 56 14.39 42.23 -2.01
CA GLU A 56 14.40 41.51 -3.29
C GLU A 56 13.83 40.10 -3.10
N LYS A 57 13.14 39.57 -4.11
CA LYS A 57 12.59 38.21 -4.10
C LYS A 57 13.75 37.21 -4.04
N VAL A 58 14.02 36.69 -2.85
CA VAL A 58 15.09 35.71 -2.61
C VAL A 58 14.86 34.46 -3.46
N GLU A 59 15.84 34.15 -4.32
CA GLU A 59 15.82 32.96 -5.15
C GLU A 59 15.94 31.69 -4.29
N LYS A 60 15.21 30.65 -4.68
CA LYS A 60 15.31 29.35 -4.04
C LYS A 60 16.39 28.52 -4.71
N VAL A 61 17.42 28.15 -3.95
CA VAL A 61 18.49 27.25 -4.41
C VAL A 61 18.13 25.79 -4.12
N LYS A 62 18.54 24.88 -5.02
CA LYS A 62 18.44 23.44 -4.79
C LYS A 62 19.56 23.01 -3.84
N VAL A 63 19.22 22.36 -2.74
CA VAL A 63 20.15 21.89 -1.71
C VAL A 63 19.81 20.45 -1.32
N ARG A 64 20.83 19.65 -0.98
CA ARG A 64 20.63 18.34 -0.36
C ARG A 64 20.68 18.53 1.15
N LEU A 65 19.59 18.20 1.84
CA LEU A 65 19.52 18.30 3.30
C LEU A 65 19.38 16.91 3.91
N GLY A 66 20.03 16.72 5.05
CA GLY A 66 19.80 15.62 5.98
C GLY A 66 18.98 16.12 7.16
N ILE A 67 17.76 15.59 7.33
CA ILE A 67 16.90 15.94 8.46
C ILE A 67 16.70 14.73 9.37
N ARG A 68 16.69 15.00 10.68
CA ARG A 68 16.22 14.04 11.69
C ARG A 68 14.70 14.10 11.70
N VAL A 69 14.02 12.98 11.48
CA VAL A 69 12.56 12.96 11.36
C VAL A 69 11.92 13.13 12.73
N ASP A 70 11.09 14.16 12.89
CA ASP A 70 10.27 14.42 14.06
C ASP A 70 8.80 14.01 13.84
N ASP A 71 8.30 14.25 12.62
CA ASP A 71 6.92 13.96 12.22
C ASP A 71 6.83 13.58 10.73
N LEU A 72 5.77 12.85 10.38
CA LEU A 72 5.54 12.28 9.05
C LEU A 72 4.05 12.31 8.68
N GLU A 73 3.74 12.91 7.53
CA GLU A 73 2.37 12.98 6.99
C GLU A 73 2.30 12.42 5.57
N PHE A 74 1.41 11.45 5.33
CA PHE A 74 1.15 10.92 3.99
C PHE A 74 -0.14 11.53 3.42
N HIS A 75 0.02 12.29 2.33
CA HIS A 75 -1.10 12.97 1.64
C HIS A 75 -1.43 12.22 0.35
N LYS A 76 -2.35 11.25 0.42
CA LYS A 76 -2.78 10.41 -0.71
C LYS A 76 -3.15 11.23 -1.96
N PHE A 77 -4.07 12.18 -1.80
CA PHE A 77 -4.56 13.01 -2.92
C PHE A 77 -3.51 13.97 -3.50
N ALA A 78 -2.46 14.29 -2.74
CA ALA A 78 -1.39 15.15 -3.21
C ALA A 78 -0.15 14.36 -3.65
N ASN A 79 -0.21 13.02 -3.69
CA ASN A 79 0.86 12.11 -4.07
C ASN A 79 2.21 12.45 -3.42
N ARG A 80 2.19 12.78 -2.12
CA ARG A 80 3.40 13.18 -1.40
C ARG A 80 3.46 12.66 0.03
N LEU A 81 4.68 12.35 0.45
CA LEU A 81 5.04 12.06 1.83
C LEU A 81 5.83 13.25 2.38
N ARG A 82 5.33 13.88 3.45
CA ARG A 82 5.99 15.01 4.12
C ARG A 82 6.77 14.50 5.31
N LEU A 83 8.07 14.76 5.32
CA LEU A 83 8.96 14.42 6.42
C LEU A 83 9.41 15.73 7.07
N HIS A 84 9.02 15.95 8.31
CA HIS A 84 9.36 17.15 9.05
C HIS A 84 10.40 16.84 10.12
N GLY A 85 11.35 17.76 10.31
CA GLY A 85 12.19 17.77 11.50
C GLY A 85 13.43 18.65 11.34
N MET A 86 14.36 18.51 12.28
CA MET A 86 15.54 19.35 12.37
C MET A 86 16.61 18.98 11.33
N ILE A 87 17.20 19.98 10.66
CA ILE A 87 18.34 19.79 9.76
C ILE A 87 19.57 19.47 10.59
N GLU A 88 20.14 18.29 10.35
CA GLU A 88 21.42 17.88 10.93
C GLU A 88 22.58 18.06 9.95
N ARG A 89 22.32 18.00 8.63
CA ARG A 89 23.36 18.16 7.60
C ARG A 89 22.85 18.99 6.42
N GLY A 90 23.69 19.92 5.95
CA GLY A 90 23.39 20.77 4.80
C GLY A 90 23.32 22.25 5.18
N MET A 91 22.55 23.03 4.44
CA MET A 91 22.34 24.45 4.70
C MET A 91 21.42 24.65 5.91
N ASP A 92 21.70 25.65 6.75
CA ASP A 92 20.92 26.05 7.94
C ASP A 92 20.74 24.94 8.99
N VAL A 93 21.82 24.23 9.31
CA VAL A 93 21.86 23.22 10.39
C VAL A 93 21.27 23.78 11.69
N GLY A 94 20.44 22.96 12.35
CA GLY A 94 19.68 23.34 13.55
C GLY A 94 18.32 23.98 13.28
N SER A 95 18.03 24.40 12.05
CA SER A 95 16.69 24.84 11.65
C SER A 95 15.78 23.66 11.33
N TYR A 96 14.48 23.85 11.49
CA TYR A 96 13.48 22.88 11.03
C TYR A 96 13.24 23.00 9.52
N HIS A 97 12.98 21.88 8.87
CA HIS A 97 12.63 21.81 7.46
C HIS A 97 11.65 20.66 7.20
N THR A 98 10.83 20.80 6.15
CA THR A 98 9.97 19.71 5.67
C THR A 98 10.41 19.29 4.27
N LEU A 99 10.82 18.03 4.13
CA LEU A 99 11.05 17.40 2.84
C LEU A 99 9.71 16.92 2.29
N ASN A 100 9.39 17.29 1.05
CA ASN A 100 8.24 16.74 0.32
C ASN A 100 8.78 15.68 -0.63
N ILE A 101 8.50 14.41 -0.33
CA ILE A 101 8.89 13.28 -1.15
C ILE A 101 7.74 12.99 -2.09
N GLU A 102 7.96 13.27 -3.37
CA GLU A 102 7.02 13.06 -4.47
C GLU A 102 7.52 11.92 -5.36
N ILE A 103 6.67 11.43 -6.26
CA ILE A 103 7.07 10.44 -7.28
C ILE A 103 8.26 10.98 -8.10
N GLY A 104 9.29 10.16 -8.27
CA GLY A 104 10.58 10.49 -8.89
C GLY A 104 11.62 11.07 -7.93
N THR A 105 11.26 11.35 -6.68
CA THR A 105 12.19 11.92 -5.69
C THR A 105 13.09 10.84 -5.10
N ASN A 106 14.40 11.11 -5.06
CA ASN A 106 15.36 10.26 -4.36
C ASN A 106 15.35 10.57 -2.86
N LEU A 107 15.25 9.53 -2.05
CA LEU A 107 15.30 9.58 -0.60
C LEU A 107 16.33 8.56 -0.09
N SER A 108 17.30 9.02 0.70
CA SER A 108 18.14 8.14 1.50
C SER A 108 17.61 8.06 2.92
N VAL A 109 17.48 6.86 3.46
CA VAL A 109 17.13 6.62 4.86
C VAL A 109 18.33 5.97 5.54
N ILE A 110 18.79 6.56 6.64
CA ILE A 110 19.89 6.04 7.46
C ILE A 110 19.31 5.63 8.82
N LYS A 111 19.54 4.37 9.18
CA LYS A 111 19.10 3.80 10.46
C LYS A 111 20.29 3.17 11.18
N GLU A 112 20.26 3.29 12.50
CA GLU A 112 21.17 2.54 13.38
C GLU A 112 20.87 1.03 13.29
N HIS A 113 19.61 0.64 13.22
CA HIS A 113 19.24 -0.76 13.08
C HIS A 113 18.00 -0.96 12.19
N TRP A 114 18.20 -1.54 11.01
CA TRP A 114 17.16 -1.96 10.08
C TRP A 114 16.44 -3.21 10.57
N LYS A 115 15.15 -3.07 10.84
CA LYS A 115 14.28 -4.16 11.32
C LYS A 115 13.87 -5.09 10.17
N ASN A 116 13.53 -6.34 10.49
CA ASN A 116 13.19 -7.35 9.49
C ASN A 116 11.96 -6.97 8.66
N ASP A 117 10.90 -6.48 9.31
CA ASP A 117 9.68 -6.03 8.66
C ASP A 117 9.94 -4.87 7.68
N GLN A 118 10.84 -3.95 8.03
CA GLN A 118 11.21 -2.82 7.17
C GLN A 118 11.97 -3.29 5.93
N LEU A 119 12.95 -4.18 6.10
CA LEU A 119 13.72 -4.74 4.97
C LEU A 119 12.83 -5.59 4.05
N GLN A 120 11.93 -6.39 4.63
CA GLN A 120 10.97 -7.17 3.88
C GLN A 120 10.01 -6.26 3.11
N ARG A 121 9.51 -5.18 3.74
CA ARG A 121 8.64 -4.19 3.09
C ARG A 121 9.34 -3.51 1.90
N ILE A 122 10.63 -3.17 2.02
CA ILE A 122 11.43 -2.64 0.89
C ILE A 122 11.53 -3.67 -0.24
N LYS A 123 11.82 -4.94 0.10
CA LYS A 123 11.92 -6.02 -0.88
C LYS A 123 10.60 -6.23 -1.61
N ASP A 124 9.49 -6.32 -0.88
CA ASP A 124 8.13 -6.46 -1.43
C ASP A 124 7.79 -5.30 -2.38
N ALA A 125 8.14 -4.05 -1.99
CA ALA A 125 7.91 -2.86 -2.81
C ALA A 125 8.78 -2.82 -4.08
N GLU A 126 9.99 -3.35 -4.04
CA GLU A 126 10.91 -3.45 -5.19
C GLU A 126 10.50 -4.54 -6.17
N GLU A 127 10.05 -5.70 -5.67
CA GLU A 127 9.56 -6.78 -6.52
C GLU A 127 8.26 -6.39 -7.21
N ALA A 128 7.33 -5.77 -6.49
CA ALA A 128 6.04 -5.45 -7.06
C ALA A 128 6.03 -4.22 -7.98
N SER A 129 7.03 -3.32 -7.93
CA SER A 129 7.17 -2.29 -8.98
C SER A 129 7.57 -2.84 -10.35
N LYS A 130 7.99 -4.11 -10.42
CA LYS A 130 8.30 -4.80 -11.69
C LYS A 130 7.06 -5.48 -12.29
N ARG A 131 5.94 -5.51 -11.56
CA ARG A 131 4.71 -6.19 -11.96
C ARG A 131 3.78 -5.19 -12.66
N PRO A 132 2.96 -5.64 -13.62
CA PRO A 132 1.99 -4.78 -14.27
C PRO A 132 0.99 -4.25 -13.25
N LYS A 133 0.56 -3.00 -13.44
CA LYS A 133 -0.56 -2.43 -12.68
C LYS A 133 -1.85 -3.15 -13.06
N VAL A 134 -2.77 -3.28 -12.12
CA VAL A 134 -4.06 -3.94 -12.37
C VAL A 134 -5.20 -2.96 -12.16
N VAL A 135 -6.07 -2.89 -13.16
CA VAL A 135 -7.32 -2.13 -13.12
C VAL A 135 -8.47 -3.13 -13.13
N MET A 136 -9.46 -2.93 -12.27
CA MET A 136 -10.66 -3.73 -12.23
C MET A 136 -11.85 -2.91 -12.73
N VAL A 137 -12.73 -3.57 -13.48
CA VAL A 137 -14.00 -3.02 -13.96
C VAL A 137 -15.09 -3.96 -13.47
N ALA A 138 -15.95 -3.50 -12.57
CA ALA A 138 -17.12 -4.26 -12.15
C ALA A 138 -18.34 -3.68 -12.87
N ILE A 139 -19.01 -4.47 -13.71
CA ILE A 139 -20.05 -3.99 -14.63
C ILE A 139 -21.32 -4.84 -14.58
N GLU A 140 -22.46 -4.16 -14.49
CA GLU A 140 -23.80 -4.72 -14.70
C GLU A 140 -24.62 -3.80 -15.62
N GLU A 141 -25.89 -4.12 -15.86
CA GLU A 141 -26.70 -3.39 -16.85
C GLU A 141 -27.01 -1.96 -16.38
N GLY A 142 -26.28 -1.00 -16.95
CA GLY A 142 -26.41 0.43 -16.67
C GLY A 142 -25.64 0.90 -15.43
N ASP A 143 -24.79 0.07 -14.84
CA ASP A 143 -23.99 0.45 -13.66
C ASP A 143 -22.59 -0.18 -13.74
N ALA A 144 -21.54 0.63 -13.54
CA ALA A 144 -20.16 0.19 -13.60
C ALA A 144 -19.26 0.95 -12.63
N ASP A 145 -18.34 0.22 -11.98
CA ASP A 145 -17.26 0.78 -11.18
C ASP A 145 -15.91 0.46 -11.82
N ILE A 146 -14.99 1.43 -11.82
CA ILE A 146 -13.59 1.25 -12.21
C ILE A 146 -12.73 1.45 -10.97
N GLY A 147 -11.87 0.49 -10.65
CA GLY A 147 -11.01 0.51 -9.47
C GLY A 147 -9.55 0.19 -9.79
N PHE A 148 -8.62 0.87 -9.12
CA PHE A 148 -7.19 0.58 -9.18
C PHE A 148 -6.78 -0.33 -8.03
N VAL A 149 -6.03 -1.39 -8.33
CA VAL A 149 -5.43 -2.25 -7.32
C VAL A 149 -4.09 -1.66 -6.89
N HIS A 150 -4.02 -1.25 -5.63
CA HIS A 150 -2.81 -0.77 -4.96
C HIS A 150 -2.26 -1.83 -3.98
N HIS A 151 -1.06 -1.65 -3.45
CA HIS A 151 -0.53 -2.55 -2.42
C HIS A 151 -1.23 -2.36 -1.07
N TYR A 152 -1.85 -1.20 -0.87
CA TYR A 152 -2.53 -0.82 0.35
C TYR A 152 -4.05 -1.04 0.32
N GLY A 153 -4.63 -1.42 -0.82
CA GLY A 153 -6.07 -1.61 -0.99
C GLY A 153 -6.54 -1.39 -2.43
N ILE A 154 -7.84 -1.21 -2.62
CA ILE A 154 -8.44 -0.84 -3.90
C ILE A 154 -8.93 0.60 -3.80
N GLU A 155 -8.66 1.41 -4.81
CA GLU A 155 -9.19 2.76 -4.92
C GLU A 155 -10.23 2.81 -6.04
N ILE A 156 -11.47 3.19 -5.72
CA ILE A 156 -12.51 3.42 -6.73
C ILE A 156 -12.18 4.73 -7.44
N TYR A 157 -11.93 4.64 -8.74
CA TYR A 157 -11.62 5.76 -9.60
C TYR A 157 -12.87 6.44 -10.15
N SER A 158 -13.82 5.64 -10.63
CA SER A 158 -15.03 6.13 -11.28
C SER A 158 -16.21 5.20 -11.02
N HIS A 159 -17.38 5.79 -10.88
CA HIS A 159 -18.67 5.12 -10.80
C HIS A 159 -19.56 5.71 -11.90
N ILE A 160 -20.03 4.86 -12.81
CA ILE A 160 -20.75 5.23 -14.02
C ILE A 160 -22.13 4.61 -13.96
N ARG A 161 -23.17 5.45 -14.05
CA ARG A 161 -24.55 5.01 -13.96
C ARG A 161 -25.40 5.59 -15.07
N GLN A 162 -26.06 4.72 -15.81
CA GLN A 162 -27.02 5.06 -16.85
C GLN A 162 -28.36 4.37 -16.55
N SER A 163 -29.47 5.05 -16.85
CA SER A 163 -30.80 4.48 -16.68
C SER A 163 -31.00 3.26 -17.59
N SER A 164 -31.12 2.07 -17.00
CA SER A 164 -31.34 0.82 -17.73
C SER A 164 -32.81 0.66 -18.14
N GLY A 165 -33.23 1.43 -19.14
CA GLY A 165 -34.49 1.20 -19.84
C GLY A 165 -34.37 -0.02 -20.76
N LYS A 166 -35.12 -1.11 -20.48
CA LYS A 166 -35.14 -2.40 -21.22
C LYS A 166 -35.50 -2.32 -22.73
N ARG A 167 -35.54 -1.14 -23.37
CA ARG A 167 -36.12 -0.96 -24.71
C ARG A 167 -35.27 -0.22 -25.74
N GLU A 168 -34.06 0.25 -25.40
CA GLU A 168 -33.22 0.96 -26.39
C GLU A 168 -31.80 0.39 -26.42
N THR A 169 -31.48 -0.36 -27.48
CA THR A 169 -30.12 -0.83 -27.78
C THR A 169 -29.09 0.31 -27.83
N GLY A 170 -29.54 1.53 -28.15
CA GLY A 170 -28.72 2.74 -28.15
C GLY A 170 -28.14 3.06 -26.78
N LEU A 171 -28.94 2.97 -25.71
CA LEU A 171 -28.50 3.32 -24.35
C LEU A 171 -27.36 2.42 -23.88
N ARG A 172 -27.38 1.12 -24.23
CA ARG A 172 -26.34 0.18 -23.83
C ARG A 172 -25.00 0.46 -24.51
N ASN A 173 -25.01 0.81 -25.79
CA ASN A 173 -23.79 1.18 -26.51
C ASN A 173 -23.22 2.51 -26.01
N GLU A 174 -24.09 3.45 -25.63
CA GLU A 174 -23.65 4.71 -25.00
C GLU A 174 -23.01 4.45 -23.63
N PHE A 175 -23.60 3.57 -22.82
CA PHE A 175 -23.05 3.15 -21.53
C PHE A 175 -21.65 2.55 -21.70
N PHE A 176 -21.52 1.55 -22.58
CA PHE A 176 -20.22 0.91 -22.83
C PHE A 176 -19.19 1.89 -23.39
N ARG A 177 -19.60 2.83 -24.25
CA ARG A 177 -18.72 3.90 -24.73
C ARG A 177 -18.18 4.74 -23.58
N GLU A 178 -19.02 5.14 -22.64
CA GLU A 178 -18.62 5.93 -21.47
C GLU A 178 -17.61 5.17 -20.59
N VAL A 179 -17.84 3.88 -20.34
CA VAL A 179 -16.88 3.01 -19.62
C VAL A 179 -15.54 2.96 -20.35
N VAL A 180 -15.53 2.76 -21.68
CA VAL A 180 -14.30 2.72 -22.49
C VAL A 180 -13.59 4.08 -22.51
N GLU A 181 -14.31 5.19 -22.56
CA GLU A 181 -13.74 6.53 -22.44
C GLU A 181 -13.04 6.74 -21.09
N GLN A 182 -13.66 6.33 -19.98
CA GLN A 182 -13.02 6.39 -18.67
C GLN A 182 -11.76 5.52 -18.60
N LEU A 183 -11.81 4.31 -19.16
CA LEU A 183 -10.63 3.43 -19.21
C LEU A 183 -9.49 4.05 -20.02
N ARG A 184 -9.77 4.67 -21.17
CA ARG A 184 -8.75 5.37 -21.98
C ARG A 184 -8.05 6.48 -21.23
N HIS A 185 -8.78 7.23 -20.41
CA HIS A 185 -8.21 8.35 -19.66
C HIS A 185 -7.40 7.90 -18.44
N ALA A 186 -7.82 6.80 -17.80
CA ALA A 186 -7.34 6.43 -16.48
C ALA A 186 -6.29 5.32 -16.49
N VAL A 187 -6.36 4.40 -17.46
CA VAL A 187 -5.59 3.16 -17.47
C VAL A 187 -4.22 3.37 -18.14
N PRO A 188 -3.11 3.16 -17.42
CA PRO A 188 -1.78 3.15 -18.02
C PRO A 188 -1.68 2.08 -19.11
N GLU A 189 -0.94 2.35 -20.19
CA GLU A 189 -0.85 1.43 -21.33
C GLU A 189 -0.40 0.02 -20.93
N GLU A 190 0.51 -0.11 -19.97
CA GLU A 190 1.06 -1.38 -19.47
C GLU A 190 0.16 -2.14 -18.49
N ALA A 191 -0.99 -1.58 -18.10
CA ALA A 191 -1.85 -2.20 -17.10
C ALA A 191 -2.62 -3.42 -17.65
N SER A 192 -2.80 -4.41 -16.80
CA SER A 192 -3.75 -5.50 -17.02
C SER A 192 -5.14 -5.09 -16.52
N ILE A 193 -6.18 -5.56 -17.19
CA ILE A 193 -7.56 -5.24 -16.85
C ILE A 193 -8.27 -6.50 -16.40
N VAL A 194 -9.06 -6.43 -15.33
CA VAL A 194 -9.96 -7.50 -14.91
C VAL A 194 -11.38 -6.98 -15.00
N ILE A 195 -12.18 -7.56 -15.89
CA ILE A 195 -13.59 -7.22 -16.08
C ILE A 195 -14.41 -8.26 -15.33
N ALA A 196 -15.21 -7.79 -14.40
CA ALA A 196 -16.02 -8.59 -13.51
C ALA A 196 -17.48 -8.12 -13.51
N GLY A 197 -18.40 -9.00 -13.17
CA GLY A 197 -19.80 -8.61 -13.06
C GLY A 197 -20.75 -9.81 -12.95
N PRO A 198 -21.99 -9.58 -12.46
CA PRO A 198 -23.04 -10.57 -12.50
C PRO A 198 -23.61 -10.72 -13.92
N GLY A 199 -24.06 -11.93 -14.26
CA GLY A 199 -24.75 -12.19 -15.52
C GLY A 199 -23.87 -12.03 -16.75
N PHE A 200 -24.47 -11.62 -17.88
CA PHE A 200 -23.85 -11.62 -19.21
C PHE A 200 -23.29 -10.26 -19.66
N THR A 201 -23.46 -9.21 -18.86
CA THR A 201 -23.11 -7.84 -19.28
C THR A 201 -21.60 -7.68 -19.49
N LYS A 202 -20.77 -8.36 -18.69
CA LYS A 202 -19.32 -8.36 -18.85
C LYS A 202 -18.87 -9.01 -20.18
N GLU A 203 -19.54 -10.06 -20.63
CA GLU A 203 -19.27 -10.74 -21.90
C GLU A 203 -19.71 -9.91 -23.11
N ASP A 204 -20.74 -9.09 -22.95
CA ASP A 204 -21.13 -8.15 -24.00
C ASP A 204 -20.23 -6.92 -24.03
N PHE A 205 -19.83 -6.42 -22.86
CA PHE A 205 -18.89 -5.32 -22.73
C PHE A 205 -17.52 -5.67 -23.31
N ILE A 206 -16.97 -6.87 -23.02
CA ILE A 206 -15.67 -7.28 -23.59
C ILE A 206 -15.71 -7.33 -25.13
N LYS A 207 -16.82 -7.77 -25.74
CA LYS A 207 -16.96 -7.78 -27.21
C LYS A 207 -16.93 -6.35 -27.76
N TYR A 208 -17.72 -5.46 -27.16
CA TYR A 208 -17.70 -4.03 -27.50
C TYR A 208 -16.31 -3.42 -27.31
N PHE A 209 -15.63 -3.77 -26.23
CA PHE A 209 -14.30 -3.27 -25.90
C PHE A 209 -13.23 -3.78 -26.88
N GLN A 210 -13.33 -5.03 -27.34
CA GLN A 210 -12.46 -5.58 -28.37
C GLN A 210 -12.64 -4.91 -29.74
N GLU A 211 -13.86 -4.50 -30.08
CA GLU A 211 -14.16 -3.78 -31.32
C GLU A 211 -13.65 -2.34 -31.30
N THR A 212 -13.71 -1.68 -30.14
CA THR A 212 -13.38 -0.25 -29.99
C THR A 212 -11.93 0.01 -29.61
N GLU A 213 -11.35 -0.81 -28.73
CA GLU A 213 -9.99 -0.65 -28.19
C GLU A 213 -9.23 -2.01 -28.13
N PRO A 214 -8.96 -2.66 -29.29
CA PRO A 214 -8.45 -4.04 -29.34
C PRO A 214 -7.13 -4.23 -28.58
N ALA A 215 -6.23 -3.24 -28.62
CA ALA A 215 -4.95 -3.31 -27.93
C ALA A 215 -5.11 -3.35 -26.40
N MET A 216 -6.05 -2.57 -25.85
CA MET A 216 -6.32 -2.52 -24.41
C MET A 216 -7.11 -3.76 -23.98
N ALA A 217 -8.14 -4.13 -24.74
CA ALA A 217 -8.97 -5.30 -24.48
C ALA A 217 -8.18 -6.62 -24.53
N SER A 218 -7.09 -6.69 -25.30
CA SER A 218 -6.21 -7.88 -25.33
C SER A 218 -5.54 -8.22 -23.97
N LYS A 219 -5.49 -7.25 -23.05
CA LYS A 219 -4.94 -7.39 -21.70
C LYS A 219 -6.01 -7.63 -20.64
N ALA A 220 -7.26 -7.78 -21.06
CA ALA A 220 -8.40 -7.99 -20.17
C ALA A 220 -8.59 -9.48 -19.85
N LEU A 221 -8.86 -9.77 -18.59
CA LEU A 221 -9.37 -11.06 -18.10
C LEU A 221 -10.81 -10.88 -17.65
N ILE A 222 -11.64 -11.91 -17.83
CA ILE A 222 -13.04 -11.91 -17.38
C ILE A 222 -13.16 -12.76 -16.14
N GLU A 223 -13.90 -12.26 -15.14
CA GLU A 223 -14.22 -12.99 -13.92
C GLU A 223 -15.70 -12.83 -13.58
N ASP A 224 -16.28 -13.82 -12.90
CA ASP A 224 -17.64 -13.70 -12.37
C ASP A 224 -17.62 -13.05 -10.98
N THR A 225 -18.60 -12.19 -10.71
CA THR A 225 -18.89 -11.69 -9.36
C THR A 225 -20.38 -11.73 -9.08
N SER A 226 -20.72 -11.75 -7.79
CA SER A 226 -22.11 -11.68 -7.32
C SER A 226 -22.69 -10.26 -7.36
N MET A 227 -21.83 -9.24 -7.27
CA MET A 227 -22.20 -7.83 -7.16
C MET A 227 -21.15 -6.94 -7.85
N ILE A 228 -21.50 -5.67 -8.08
CA ILE A 228 -20.57 -4.60 -8.46
C ILE A 228 -20.04 -3.83 -7.23
N GLY A 229 -19.24 -2.78 -7.45
CA GLY A 229 -18.63 -1.98 -6.40
C GLY A 229 -17.51 -2.66 -5.64
N MET A 230 -17.17 -2.09 -4.48
CA MET A 230 -16.05 -2.55 -3.65
C MET A 230 -16.20 -4.04 -3.26
N SER A 231 -17.42 -4.49 -2.96
CA SER A 231 -17.70 -5.90 -2.66
C SER A 231 -17.37 -6.82 -3.83
N GLY A 232 -17.72 -6.41 -5.06
CA GLY A 232 -17.37 -7.13 -6.28
C GLY A 232 -15.86 -7.21 -6.48
N PHE A 233 -15.16 -6.09 -6.32
CA PHE A 233 -13.69 -6.06 -6.40
C PHE A 233 -13.00 -6.94 -5.36
N GLN A 234 -13.49 -6.95 -4.12
CA GLN A 234 -12.99 -7.84 -3.08
C GLN A 234 -13.21 -9.32 -3.42
N GLU A 235 -14.35 -9.65 -4.02
CA GLU A 235 -14.63 -11.01 -4.49
C GLU A 235 -13.65 -11.45 -5.59
N VAL A 236 -13.35 -10.59 -6.57
CA VAL A 236 -12.35 -10.85 -7.63
C VAL A 236 -10.98 -11.12 -7.03
N LEU A 237 -10.57 -10.30 -6.06
CA LEU A 237 -9.29 -10.47 -5.37
C LEU A 237 -9.23 -11.80 -4.60
N ARG A 238 -10.29 -12.12 -3.84
CA ARG A 238 -10.37 -13.38 -3.07
C ARG A 238 -10.31 -14.62 -3.96
N ARG A 239 -10.87 -14.57 -5.17
CA ARG A 239 -10.82 -15.67 -6.15
C ARG A 239 -9.45 -15.84 -6.81
N GLY A 240 -8.48 -14.97 -6.52
CA GLY A 240 -7.11 -15.06 -7.02
C GLY A 240 -6.95 -14.65 -8.47
N ALA A 241 -7.94 -14.00 -9.07
CA ALA A 241 -7.87 -13.53 -10.46
C ALA A 241 -6.69 -12.57 -10.67
N VAL A 242 -6.51 -11.66 -9.71
CA VAL A 242 -5.39 -10.71 -9.69
C VAL A 242 -4.07 -11.41 -9.39
N ASP A 243 -4.05 -12.49 -8.61
CA ASP A 243 -2.81 -13.23 -8.33
C ASP A 243 -2.23 -13.89 -9.58
N ARG A 244 -3.09 -14.29 -10.54
CA ARG A 244 -2.65 -14.78 -11.85
C ARG A 244 -1.87 -13.73 -12.64
N ILE A 245 -2.14 -12.45 -12.39
CA ILE A 245 -1.47 -11.30 -13.04
C ILE A 245 -0.27 -10.83 -12.20
N MET A 246 -0.49 -10.66 -10.90
CA MET A 246 0.48 -10.03 -10.00
C MET A 246 1.36 -11.03 -9.26
N GLN A 247 1.32 -12.34 -9.53
CA GLN A 247 2.15 -13.36 -8.86
C GLN A 247 2.20 -13.19 -7.32
N GLU A 248 1.06 -13.45 -6.66
CA GLU A 248 0.81 -13.20 -5.23
C GLU A 248 0.72 -11.70 -4.88
N SER A 249 -0.49 -11.16 -4.94
CA SER A 249 -0.81 -9.84 -4.41
C SER A 249 -0.73 -9.85 -2.89
N ARG A 250 -0.16 -8.79 -2.30
CA ARG A 250 -0.17 -8.58 -0.84
C ARG A 250 -1.59 -8.65 -0.29
N ILE A 251 -2.55 -8.09 -1.02
CA ILE A 251 -3.96 -8.09 -0.65
C ILE A 251 -4.51 -9.51 -0.56
N ALA A 252 -4.26 -10.35 -1.56
CA ALA A 252 -4.78 -11.72 -1.55
C ALA A 252 -4.18 -12.55 -0.40
N ARG A 253 -2.86 -12.39 -0.16
CA ARG A 253 -2.18 -13.02 0.98
C ARG A 253 -2.78 -12.60 2.32
N GLU A 254 -3.00 -11.29 2.51
CA GLU A 254 -3.61 -10.76 3.73
C GLU A 254 -5.05 -11.27 3.91
N SER A 255 -5.86 -11.28 2.85
CA SER A 255 -7.23 -11.83 2.88
C SER A 255 -7.25 -13.31 3.28
N ALA A 256 -6.41 -14.15 2.68
CA ALA A 256 -6.37 -15.58 2.98
C ALA A 256 -5.98 -15.84 4.45
N LEU A 257 -4.95 -15.17 4.96
CA LEU A 257 -4.52 -15.29 6.35
C LEU A 257 -5.60 -14.79 7.34
N MET A 258 -6.36 -13.75 6.98
CA MET A 258 -7.46 -13.26 7.80
C MET A 258 -8.64 -14.24 7.83
N GLU A 259 -8.97 -14.88 6.71
CA GLU A 259 -9.99 -15.93 6.65
C GLU A 259 -9.60 -17.14 7.48
N ASP A 260 -8.33 -17.57 7.39
CA ASP A 260 -7.77 -18.63 8.21
C ASP A 260 -7.88 -18.28 9.70
N LEU A 261 -7.53 -17.04 10.08
CA LEU A 261 -7.64 -16.57 11.47
C LEU A 261 -9.10 -16.61 11.96
N ILE A 262 -10.05 -16.06 11.20
CA ILE A 262 -11.48 -16.05 11.58
C ILE A 262 -12.01 -17.48 11.72
N ARG A 263 -11.62 -18.38 10.82
CA ARG A 263 -12.01 -19.79 10.87
C ARG A 263 -11.50 -20.45 12.14
N GLU A 264 -10.22 -20.29 12.47
CA GLU A 264 -9.63 -20.85 13.69
C GLU A 264 -10.25 -20.26 14.96
N ILE A 265 -10.53 -18.94 15.00
CA ILE A 265 -11.24 -18.32 16.13
C ILE A 265 -12.65 -18.91 16.30
N SER A 266 -13.39 -19.06 15.20
CA SER A 266 -14.78 -19.56 15.21
C SER A 266 -14.89 -21.00 15.71
N MET A 267 -13.81 -21.78 15.60
CA MET A 267 -13.75 -23.17 16.06
C MET A 267 -13.13 -23.33 17.45
N ASP A 268 -12.79 -22.22 18.14
CA ASP A 268 -11.93 -22.24 19.33
C ASP A 268 -10.65 -23.09 19.05
N GLY A 269 -10.04 -22.83 17.90
CA GLY A 269 -9.01 -23.65 17.28
C GLY A 269 -7.59 -23.17 17.59
N LYS A 270 -6.76 -23.12 16.57
CA LYS A 270 -5.33 -22.77 16.63
C LYS A 270 -5.13 -21.28 16.35
N ALA A 271 -5.77 -20.43 17.14
CA ALA A 271 -5.63 -18.99 17.05
C ALA A 271 -5.40 -18.36 18.43
N ALA A 272 -4.70 -17.23 18.45
CA ALA A 272 -4.64 -16.31 19.58
C ALA A 272 -4.85 -14.89 19.06
N TYR A 273 -5.56 -14.04 19.79
CA TYR A 273 -5.76 -12.63 19.42
C TYR A 273 -5.69 -11.73 20.64
N GLY A 274 -5.15 -10.52 20.45
CA GLY A 274 -4.78 -9.64 21.56
C GLY A 274 -3.39 -9.96 22.13
N LEU A 275 -2.75 -8.95 22.70
CA LEU A 275 -1.34 -9.02 23.09
C LEU A 275 -1.05 -10.07 24.17
N GLY A 276 -1.97 -10.27 25.12
CA GLY A 276 -1.83 -11.24 26.21
C GLY A 276 -1.77 -12.67 25.70
N ASP A 277 -2.79 -13.07 24.95
CA ASP A 277 -2.93 -14.42 24.41
C ASP A 277 -1.83 -14.76 23.41
N VAL A 278 -1.43 -13.78 22.57
CA VAL A 278 -0.31 -13.94 21.64
C VAL A 278 1.01 -14.16 22.39
N LYS A 279 1.28 -13.39 23.45
CA LYS A 279 2.46 -13.61 24.31
C LYS A 279 2.43 -14.97 24.99
N ASN A 280 1.26 -15.40 25.47
CA ASN A 280 1.08 -16.73 26.05
C ASN A 280 1.42 -17.82 25.03
N ALA A 281 0.83 -17.74 23.83
CA ALA A 281 1.10 -18.69 22.75
C ALA A 281 2.57 -18.70 22.32
N LEU A 282 3.22 -17.54 22.31
CA LEU A 282 4.65 -17.42 22.01
C LEU A 282 5.53 -18.11 23.06
N ASN A 283 5.20 -17.97 24.35
CA ASN A 283 5.93 -18.65 25.44
C ASN A 283 5.86 -20.18 25.31
N PHE A 284 4.77 -20.72 24.75
CA PHE A 284 4.66 -22.15 24.43
C PHE A 284 5.36 -22.55 23.12
N GLY A 285 5.90 -21.60 22.34
CA GLY A 285 6.44 -21.84 21.00
C GLY A 285 5.37 -22.20 19.97
N ALA A 286 4.10 -21.86 20.24
CA ALA A 286 2.96 -22.26 19.44
C ALA A 286 2.73 -21.35 18.22
N VAL A 287 3.29 -20.14 18.18
CA VAL A 287 3.07 -19.18 17.09
C VAL A 287 3.67 -19.70 15.78
N GLU A 288 2.82 -19.93 14.77
CA GLU A 288 3.25 -20.23 13.40
C GLU A 288 3.40 -18.95 12.58
N THR A 289 2.36 -18.11 12.59
CA THR A 289 2.33 -16.83 11.88
C THR A 289 1.73 -15.77 12.77
N LEU A 290 2.53 -14.76 13.11
CA LEU A 290 2.08 -13.54 13.77
C LEU A 290 1.54 -12.56 12.73
N LEU A 291 0.33 -12.05 12.97
CA LEU A 291 -0.36 -11.06 12.17
C LEU A 291 -0.41 -9.75 12.96
N VAL A 292 0.12 -8.66 12.41
CA VAL A 292 0.15 -7.35 13.06
C VAL A 292 -0.37 -6.28 12.12
N ALA A 293 -1.32 -5.46 12.57
CA ALA A 293 -1.78 -4.30 11.80
C ALA A 293 -0.67 -3.23 11.74
N ASP A 294 -0.46 -2.60 10.58
CA ASP A 294 0.63 -1.63 10.39
C ASP A 294 0.53 -0.38 11.27
N GLU A 295 -0.68 0.14 11.51
CA GLU A 295 -0.89 1.23 12.48
C GLU A 295 -0.60 0.78 13.91
N THR A 296 -1.00 -0.44 14.29
CA THR A 296 -0.67 -0.99 15.62
C THR A 296 0.83 -1.14 15.81
N LEU A 297 1.55 -1.61 14.78
CA LEU A 297 3.01 -1.70 14.80
C LEU A 297 3.66 -0.33 14.94
N ARG A 298 3.16 0.65 14.17
CA ARG A 298 3.66 2.03 14.19
C ARG A 298 3.43 2.70 15.53
N GLU A 299 2.21 2.66 16.05
CA GLU A 299 1.84 3.23 17.34
C GLU A 299 2.65 2.61 18.49
N GLY A 300 2.83 1.28 18.49
CA GLY A 300 3.64 0.59 19.49
C GLY A 300 5.08 1.13 19.52
N ARG A 301 5.67 1.34 18.34
CA ARG A 301 7.02 1.92 18.21
C ARG A 301 7.07 3.38 18.66
N GLU A 302 6.08 4.19 18.32
CA GLU A 302 6.00 5.60 18.73
C GLU A 302 5.80 5.77 20.25
N LYS A 303 5.06 4.87 20.89
CA LYS A 303 4.85 4.84 22.35
C LYS A 303 6.04 4.25 23.12
N GLY A 304 7.03 3.68 22.42
CA GLY A 304 8.16 2.98 23.04
C GLY A 304 7.78 1.62 23.65
N GLU A 305 6.70 1.01 23.18
CA GLU A 305 6.35 -0.36 23.53
C GLU A 305 7.34 -1.32 22.85
N ASP A 306 7.72 -2.39 23.55
CA ASP A 306 8.70 -3.36 23.04
C ASP A 306 8.07 -4.36 22.04
N ILE A 307 7.30 -3.86 21.09
CA ILE A 307 6.71 -4.65 20.00
C ILE A 307 7.81 -5.26 19.12
N ASP A 308 8.93 -4.56 18.96
CA ASP A 308 10.06 -5.08 18.19
C ASP A 308 10.71 -6.30 18.87
N LYS A 309 10.71 -6.41 20.20
CA LYS A 309 11.09 -7.65 20.89
C LYS A 309 10.12 -8.78 20.59
N LEU A 310 8.82 -8.53 20.62
CA LEU A 310 7.81 -9.55 20.29
C LEU A 310 8.04 -10.10 18.87
N LEU A 311 8.27 -9.22 17.88
CA LEU A 311 8.57 -9.64 16.50
C LEU A 311 9.83 -10.52 16.46
N ARG A 312 10.92 -10.09 17.12
CA ARG A 312 12.18 -10.85 17.17
C ARG A 312 12.02 -12.22 17.84
N GLU A 313 11.26 -12.30 18.93
CA GLU A 313 11.02 -13.55 19.65
C GLU A 313 10.22 -14.55 18.78
N VAL A 314 9.22 -14.07 18.03
CA VAL A 314 8.49 -14.90 17.06
C VAL A 314 9.44 -15.44 15.99
N GLU A 315 10.28 -14.60 15.41
CA GLU A 315 11.24 -15.00 14.36
C GLU A 315 12.30 -15.98 14.90
N GLN A 316 12.79 -15.78 16.13
CA GLN A 316 13.71 -16.70 16.80
C GLN A 316 13.07 -18.07 17.05
N ALA A 317 11.76 -18.10 17.34
CA ALA A 317 10.96 -19.33 17.45
C ALA A 317 10.54 -19.90 16.08
N GLN A 318 11.16 -19.46 14.98
CA GLN A 318 10.87 -19.85 13.59
C GLN A 318 9.42 -19.58 13.16
N GLY A 319 8.74 -18.64 13.83
CA GLY A 319 7.46 -18.11 13.38
C GLY A 319 7.65 -17.09 12.27
N LYS A 320 6.61 -16.90 11.45
CA LYS A 320 6.56 -15.86 10.42
C LYS A 320 5.88 -14.61 10.97
N VAL A 321 6.30 -13.44 10.53
CA VAL A 321 5.63 -12.17 10.83
C VAL A 321 5.04 -11.62 9.53
N VAL A 322 3.74 -11.29 9.55
CA VAL A 322 3.04 -10.65 8.44
C VAL A 322 2.40 -9.36 8.95
N VAL A 323 2.79 -8.24 8.34
CA VAL A 323 2.23 -6.92 8.67
C VAL A 323 1.11 -6.59 7.69
N PHE A 324 -0.09 -6.34 8.20
CA PHE A 324 -1.29 -6.07 7.42
C PHE A 324 -1.47 -4.58 7.16
N SER A 325 -1.95 -4.23 5.96
CA SER A 325 -2.35 -2.86 5.64
C SER A 325 -3.70 -2.54 6.27
N THR A 326 -3.74 -1.62 7.24
CA THR A 326 -5.02 -1.09 7.78
C THR A 326 -5.81 -0.27 6.78
N ALA A 327 -5.21 0.13 5.64
CA ALA A 327 -5.91 0.78 4.55
C ALA A 327 -6.77 -0.20 3.72
N PHE A 328 -6.73 -1.50 4.02
CA PHE A 328 -7.55 -2.54 3.40
C PHE A 328 -8.34 -3.32 4.45
N GLU A 329 -9.47 -3.91 4.05
CA GLU A 329 -10.45 -4.53 4.97
C GLU A 329 -9.87 -5.62 5.91
N PRO A 330 -9.03 -6.58 5.47
CA PRO A 330 -8.41 -7.56 6.36
C PRO A 330 -7.57 -6.91 7.46
N GLY A 331 -6.80 -5.86 7.14
CA GLY A 331 -6.03 -5.12 8.13
C GLY A 331 -6.90 -4.28 9.05
N GLU A 332 -7.98 -3.70 8.54
CA GLU A 332 -8.98 -3.00 9.37
C GLU A 332 -9.67 -3.96 10.35
N LYS A 333 -10.05 -5.17 9.89
CA LYS A 333 -10.59 -6.24 10.75
C LYS A 333 -9.60 -6.66 11.82
N LEU A 334 -8.34 -6.91 11.44
CA LEU A 334 -7.28 -7.24 12.40
C LEU A 334 -7.07 -6.11 13.43
N HIS A 335 -7.09 -4.86 12.98
CA HIS A 335 -6.99 -3.69 13.85
C HIS A 335 -8.15 -3.65 14.87
N LYS A 336 -9.38 -3.93 14.43
CA LYS A 336 -10.56 -4.06 15.32
C LYS A 336 -10.47 -5.23 16.32
N LEU A 337 -9.72 -6.29 16.01
CA LEU A 337 -9.44 -7.41 16.92
C LEU A 337 -8.31 -7.13 17.93
N GLY A 338 -7.90 -5.85 18.08
CA GLY A 338 -6.81 -5.44 18.96
C GLY A 338 -5.46 -5.29 18.25
N GLY A 339 -5.44 -5.38 16.92
CA GLY A 339 -4.26 -5.06 16.09
C GLY A 339 -3.18 -6.13 16.06
N ILE A 340 -3.32 -7.20 16.82
CA ILE A 340 -2.38 -8.31 16.86
C ILE A 340 -3.11 -9.64 17.04
N ALA A 341 -2.72 -10.63 16.25
CA ALA A 341 -3.23 -11.99 16.32
C ALA A 341 -2.16 -12.98 15.83
N ALA A 342 -2.38 -14.27 16.08
CA ALA A 342 -1.49 -15.33 15.63
C ALA A 342 -2.28 -16.57 15.20
N LEU A 343 -1.85 -17.16 14.09
CA LEU A 343 -2.14 -18.55 13.74
C LEU A 343 -1.12 -19.44 14.43
N LEU A 344 -1.59 -20.54 15.04
CA LEU A 344 -0.79 -21.40 15.90
C LEU A 344 -0.53 -22.77 15.26
N ARG A 345 0.62 -23.35 15.57
CA ARG A 345 1.00 -24.73 15.22
C ARG A 345 0.10 -25.74 15.93
N PHE A 346 -0.22 -25.46 17.19
CA PHE A 346 -1.09 -26.26 18.06
C PHE A 346 -1.90 -25.35 18.99
N LYS A 347 -3.04 -25.85 19.49
CA LYS A 347 -3.93 -25.10 20.37
C LYS A 347 -3.27 -24.85 21.73
N VAL A 348 -3.32 -23.61 22.20
CA VAL A 348 -2.92 -23.19 23.54
C VAL A 348 -4.18 -22.74 24.27
N ARG A 349 -4.38 -23.17 25.52
CA ARG A 349 -5.49 -22.64 26.33
C ARG A 349 -5.11 -21.21 26.76
N GLY A 350 -5.99 -20.26 26.45
CA GLY A 350 -5.89 -18.87 26.90
C GLY A 350 -5.84 -18.75 28.42
#